data_AF-F9P8D7-F1
#
_entry.id   AF-F9P8D7-F1
#
_cell.length_a   1.000
_cell.length_b   1.000
_cell.length_c   1.000
_cell.angle_alpha   90.00
_cell.angle_beta   90.00
_cell.angle_gamma   90.00
#
_symmetry.space_group_name_H-M   'P 1'
#
loop_
_entity.id
_entity.type
_entity.pdbx_description
1 polymer ?
#
loop_
_entity_poly.entity_id
_entity_poly.type
_entity_poly.pdbx_seq_one_letter_code
_entity_poly.pdbx_strand_id
1 'polypeptide(L)' 'MIAQSLEILNPHGMIIASTNAANISRSKFKKEIEKGFAGSKHRYLKEYGLPADFTYNKKDERSNYLKVFTIKVDK' A
#
# COMPACT_ATOMS: atom_id res chain seq x y z
N MET A 1 -0.83 -4.31 11.67
CA MET A 1 -1.01 -5.02 10.37
C MET A 1 -2.41 -4.73 9.83
N ILE A 2 -2.67 -4.93 8.52
CA ILE A 2 -3.98 -4.60 7.88
C ILE A 2 -5.17 -5.25 8.62
N ALA A 3 -5.07 -6.54 8.98
CA ALA A 3 -6.13 -7.25 9.70
C ALA A 3 -6.55 -6.55 11.00
N GLN A 4 -5.58 -6.19 11.85
CA GLN A 4 -5.83 -5.46 13.10
C GLN A 4 -6.41 -4.06 12.85
N SER A 5 -5.98 -3.40 11.76
CA SER A 5 -6.54 -2.10 11.39
C SER A 5 -8.02 -2.22 10.99
N LEU A 6 -8.43 -3.30 10.33
CA LEU A 6 -9.83 -3.53 9.93
C LEU A 6 -10.77 -3.75 11.11
N GLU A 7 -10.28 -4.26 12.24
CA GLU A 7 -11.06 -4.47 13.46
C GLU A 7 -11.52 -3.15 14.08
N ILE A 8 -10.66 -2.13 14.05
CA ILE A 8 -10.91 -0.82 14.67
C ILE A 8 -11.34 0.26 13.65
N LEU A 9 -11.41 -0.09 12.35
CA LEU A 9 -11.76 0.85 11.30
C LEU A 9 -13.26 1.13 11.31
N ASN A 10 -13.62 2.42 11.37
CA ASN A 10 -15.01 2.86 11.19
C ASN A 10 -15.58 2.41 9.83
N PRO A 11 -16.92 2.23 9.72
CA PRO A 11 -17.57 1.97 8.44
C PRO A 11 -17.16 2.97 7.37
N HIS A 12 -16.96 2.49 6.14
CA HIS A 12 -16.41 3.28 5.05
C HIS A 12 -15.07 3.98 5.36
N GLY A 13 -14.27 3.46 6.29
CA GLY A 13 -12.96 4.02 6.61
C GLY A 13 -11.95 3.88 5.47
N MET A 14 -10.79 4.52 5.65
CA MET A 14 -9.70 4.51 4.69
C MET A 14 -8.42 4.03 5.36
N ILE A 15 -7.69 3.17 4.66
CA ILE A 15 -6.37 2.69 5.06
C ILE A 15 -5.33 3.32 4.15
N ILE A 16 -4.27 3.86 4.76
CA ILE A 16 -3.06 4.30 4.05
C ILE A 16 -1.96 3.31 4.42
N ALA A 17 -1.58 2.46 3.47
CA ALA A 17 -0.52 1.48 3.66
C ALA A 17 0.76 1.95 2.97
N SER A 18 1.82 2.18 3.75
CA SER A 18 3.11 2.64 3.23
C SER A 18 4.25 1.70 3.61
N THR A 19 5.27 1.64 2.76
CA THR A 19 6.54 0.97 3.06
C THR A 19 7.69 1.63 2.32
N ASN A 20 8.87 1.68 2.97
CA ASN A 20 10.15 2.09 2.38
C ASN A 20 11.06 0.90 2.07
N ALA A 21 10.57 -0.33 2.20
CA ALA A 21 11.37 -1.53 1.97
C ALA A 21 11.77 -1.67 0.49
N ALA A 22 13.03 -1.35 0.16
CA ALA A 22 13.56 -1.41 -1.21
C ALA A 22 13.56 -2.83 -1.79
N ASN A 23 13.72 -3.85 -0.93
CA ASN A 23 13.73 -5.26 -1.31
C ASN A 23 12.34 -5.85 -1.60
N ILE A 24 11.26 -5.09 -1.38
CA ILE A 24 9.89 -5.51 -1.67
C ILE A 24 9.38 -4.75 -2.90
N SER A 25 8.99 -5.49 -3.94
CA SER A 25 8.34 -4.90 -5.10
C SER A 25 6.93 -4.40 -4.74
N ARG A 26 6.41 -3.43 -5.50
CA ARG A 26 5.05 -2.93 -5.31
C ARG A 26 3.99 -4.03 -5.40
N SER A 27 4.17 -4.97 -6.34
CA SER A 27 3.27 -6.12 -6.50
C SER A 27 3.30 -7.06 -5.30
N LYS A 28 4.49 -7.34 -4.74
CA LYS A 28 4.63 -8.15 -3.53
C LYS A 28 4.00 -7.44 -2.32
N PHE A 29 4.22 -6.14 -2.17
CA PHE A 29 3.61 -5.36 -1.10
C PHE A 29 2.07 -5.37 -1.20
N LYS A 30 1.52 -5.18 -2.41
CA LYS A 30 0.08 -5.28 -2.65
C LYS A 30 -0.46 -6.66 -2.28
N LYS A 31 0.23 -7.76 -2.62
CA LYS A 31 -0.14 -9.12 -2.20
C LYS A 31 -0.19 -9.29 -0.68
N GLU A 32 0.75 -8.71 0.07
CA GLU A 32 0.71 -8.76 1.54
C GLU A 32 -0.46 -7.95 2.12
N ILE A 33 -0.83 -6.83 1.48
CA ILE A 33 -2.02 -6.06 1.85
C ILE A 33 -3.29 -6.91 1.62
N GLU A 34 -3.42 -7.55 0.46
CA GLU A 34 -4.56 -8.43 0.13
C GLU A 34 -4.74 -9.56 1.15
N LYS A 35 -3.65 -10.20 1.57
CA LYS A 35 -3.68 -11.24 2.62
C LYS A 35 -4.30 -10.71 3.91
N GLY A 36 -3.98 -9.48 4.28
CA GLY A 36 -4.52 -8.84 5.47
C GLY A 36 -5.99 -8.42 5.35
N PHE A 37 -6.49 -8.18 4.12
CA PHE A 37 -7.92 -7.94 3.88
C PHE A 37 -8.77 -9.21 3.96
N ALA A 38 -8.19 -10.38 3.69
CA ALA A 38 -8.84 -11.68 3.80
C ALA A 38 -10.24 -11.74 3.12
N GLY A 39 -10.37 -11.13 1.94
CA GLY A 39 -11.63 -11.08 1.17
C GLY A 39 -12.59 -9.94 1.55
N SER A 40 -12.26 -9.12 2.54
CA SER A 40 -13.03 -7.91 2.85
C SER A 40 -13.08 -6.98 1.62
N LYS A 41 -14.27 -6.49 1.27
CA LYS A 41 -14.46 -5.62 0.09
C LYS A 41 -13.73 -4.29 0.29
N HIS A 42 -12.92 -3.92 -0.68
CA HIS A 42 -12.14 -2.70 -0.66
C HIS A 42 -11.78 -2.25 -2.07
N ARG A 43 -11.35 -0.99 -2.20
CA ARG A 43 -10.95 -0.37 -3.47
C ARG A 43 -9.68 0.46 -3.29
N TYR A 44 -8.71 0.23 -4.16
CA TYR A 44 -7.51 1.06 -4.27
C TYR A 44 -7.88 2.38 -4.94
N LEU A 45 -7.71 3.49 -4.22
CA LEU A 45 -8.03 4.82 -4.73
C LEU A 45 -6.83 5.47 -5.42
N LYS A 46 -5.64 5.38 -4.79
CA LYS A 46 -4.42 6.03 -5.25
C LYS A 46 -3.18 5.22 -4.89
N GLU A 47 -2.18 5.31 -5.75
CA GLU A 47 -0.83 4.78 -5.52
C GLU A 47 0.18 5.91 -5.58
N TYR A 48 1.16 5.90 -4.69
CA TYR A 48 2.26 6.86 -4.68
C TYR A 48 3.61 6.15 -4.56
N GLY A 49 4.65 6.83 -5.02
CA GLY A 49 6.04 6.46 -4.86
C GLY A 49 6.86 7.66 -4.40
N LEU A 50 8.15 7.67 -4.72
CA LEU A 50 9.03 8.79 -4.36
C LEU A 50 8.56 10.12 -4.99
N PRO A 51 8.63 11.23 -4.24
CA PRO A 51 8.38 12.57 -4.77
C PRO A 51 9.51 13.03 -5.71
N ALA A 52 9.29 14.14 -6.41
CA ALA A 52 10.17 14.60 -7.50
C ALA A 52 11.62 14.94 -7.06
N ASP A 53 11.79 15.37 -5.81
CA ASP A 53 13.07 15.64 -5.16
C ASP A 53 13.85 14.36 -4.79
N PHE A 54 13.21 13.19 -4.85
CA PHE A 54 13.82 11.88 -4.66
C PHE A 54 13.86 11.12 -5.98
N THR A 55 14.79 11.51 -6.86
CA THR A 55 14.98 10.82 -8.14
C THR A 55 15.39 9.37 -7.93
N TYR A 56 14.83 8.47 -8.72
CA TYR A 56 15.20 7.06 -8.73
C TYR A 56 15.72 6.63 -10.10
N ASN A 57 16.53 5.58 -10.10
CA ASN A 57 17.07 5.01 -11.31
C ASN A 57 15.99 4.19 -12.05
N LYS A 58 15.51 4.67 -13.20
CA LYS A 58 14.53 3.95 -14.04
C LYS A 58 15.01 2.59 -14.57
N LYS A 59 16.33 2.33 -14.54
CA LYS A 59 16.90 1.01 -14.87
C LYS A 59 16.95 0.08 -13.66
N ASP A 60 16.73 0.59 -12.45
CA ASP A 60 16.67 -0.19 -11.21
C ASP A 60 15.49 0.25 -10.34
N GLU A 61 14.33 -0.38 -10.56
CA GLU A 61 13.09 -0.11 -9.82
C GLU A 61 13.21 -0.28 -8.29
N ARG A 62 14.25 -0.95 -7.79
CA ARG A 62 14.49 -1.07 -6.33
C ARG A 62 14.86 0.28 -5.71
N SER A 63 15.46 1.18 -6.49
CA SER A 63 15.74 2.55 -6.07
C SER A 63 14.46 3.38 -5.89
N ASN A 64 13.32 2.96 -6.45
CA ASN A 64 12.00 3.49 -6.14
C ASN A 64 11.43 2.80 -4.89
N TYR A 65 12.05 3.06 -3.74
CA TYR A 65 11.86 2.26 -2.54
C TYR A 65 10.55 2.55 -1.79
N LEU A 66 9.97 3.75 -1.93
CA LEU A 66 8.69 4.12 -1.31
C LEU A 66 7.51 3.57 -2.12
N LYS A 67 6.57 2.92 -1.43
CA LYS A 67 5.28 2.50 -1.99
C LYS A 67 4.19 2.90 -1.01
N VAL A 68 3.17 3.60 -1.50
CA VAL A 68 2.00 3.99 -0.69
C VAL A 68 0.73 3.64 -1.45
N PHE A 69 -0.21 3.01 -0.76
CA PHE A 69 -1.57 2.75 -1.25
C PHE A 69 -2.59 3.44 -0.37
N THR A 70 -3.51 4.18 -1.00
CA THR A 70 -4.73 4.67 -0.35
C THR A 70 -5.89 3.74 -0.71
N ILE A 71 -6.54 3.18 0.30
CA ILE A 71 -7.50 2.09 0.13
C ILE A 71 -8.79 2.43 0.88
N LYS A 72 -9.91 2.47 0.16
CA LYS A 72 -11.25 2.59 0.75
C LYS A 72 -11.76 1.21 1.12
N VAL A 73 -12.27 1.04 2.33
CA VAL A 73 -12.89 -0.21 2.76
C VAL A 73 -14.40 -0.07 2.64
N ASP A 74 -15.03 -1.00 1.92
CA ASP A 74 -16.48 -1.03 1.73
C ASP A 74 -17.10 -1.89 2.84
N LYS A 75 -16.94 -1.43 4.08
CA LYS A 75 -17.55 -1.98 5.30
C LYS A 75 -18.83 -1.21 5.62
#